data_AF-A0A2E2AE45-F1
#
_entry.id   AF-A0A2E2AE45-F1
#
_cell.length_a   1.000
_cell.length_b   1.000
_cell.length_c   1.000
_cell.angle_alpha   90.00
_cell.angle_beta   90.00
_cell.angle_gamma   90.00
#
_symmetry.space_group_name_H-M   'P 1'
#
loop_
_entity.id
_entity.type
_entity.pdbx_description
1 polymer ?
#
loop_
_entity_poly.entity_id
_entity_poly.type
_entity_poly.pdbx_seq_one_letter_code
_entity_poly.pdbx_strand_id
1 'polypeptide(L)'
;MKKIQDSGKVWCKGFKSPVHAVRIDNKIFATGKGEEQTIEYWVDENILCVDLNEPEREIRWAKKFPLDLEPTVSGTLFNGFTYTKHADVLIVSNDEDRIKEKVISGETYRTGQYDSMDSKEFWGEVWNC
;
A
#
# COMPACT_ATOMS: atom_id res chain seq x y z
N MET A 1 -19.04 -2.44 5.97
CA MET A 1 -17.59 -2.53 6.17
C MET A 1 -16.93 -2.39 4.81
N LYS A 2 -16.06 -1.38 4.63
CA LYS A 2 -15.29 -1.25 3.39
C LYS A 2 -14.35 -2.44 3.27
N LYS A 3 -14.20 -2.97 2.06
CA LYS A 3 -13.34 -4.13 1.79
C LYS A 3 -12.57 -3.91 0.50
N ILE A 4 -11.44 -4.57 0.41
CA ILE A 4 -10.66 -4.62 -0.83
C ILE A 4 -11.41 -5.52 -1.80
N GLN A 5 -11.70 -4.98 -2.98
CA GLN A 5 -12.55 -5.63 -3.97
C GLN A 5 -11.75 -6.18 -5.15
N ASP A 6 -10.55 -5.66 -5.38
CA ASP A 6 -9.66 -6.05 -6.47
C ASP A 6 -8.24 -5.51 -6.21
N SER A 7 -7.25 -6.06 -6.90
CA SER A 7 -5.85 -5.61 -6.82
C SER A 7 -5.16 -5.82 -8.16
N GLY A 8 -4.19 -4.96 -8.49
CA GLY A 8 -3.44 -5.09 -9.73
C GLY A 8 -2.39 -4.00 -9.86
N LYS A 9 -1.97 -3.73 -11.09
CA LYS A 9 -1.10 -2.60 -11.42
C LYS A 9 -1.84 -1.54 -12.20
N VAL A 10 -1.51 -0.29 -11.94
CA VAL A 10 -2.01 0.89 -12.65
C VAL A 10 -0.83 1.69 -13.19
N TRP A 11 -1.01 2.27 -14.37
CA TRP A 11 -0.10 3.27 -14.91
C TRP A 11 -0.60 4.66 -14.55
N CYS A 12 0.14 5.37 -13.70
CA CYS A 12 -0.19 6.74 -13.30
C CYS A 12 0.55 7.75 -14.20
N LYS A 13 -0.12 8.84 -14.58
CA LYS A 13 0.55 9.93 -15.30
C LYS A 13 1.68 10.51 -14.42
N GLY A 14 2.88 10.62 -14.98
CA GLY A 14 4.07 11.12 -14.28
C GLY A 14 4.92 10.05 -13.59
N PHE A 15 4.45 8.79 -13.54
CA PHE A 15 5.20 7.68 -12.97
C PHE A 15 6.06 7.03 -14.06
N LYS A 16 7.22 6.48 -13.66
CA LYS A 16 8.17 5.83 -14.58
C LYS A 16 7.78 4.41 -14.97
N SER A 17 6.92 3.76 -14.18
CA SER A 17 6.51 2.36 -14.34
C SER A 17 5.11 2.13 -13.73
N PRO A 18 4.44 1.01 -14.06
CA PRO A 18 3.18 0.65 -13.43
C PRO A 18 3.39 0.35 -11.94
N VAL A 19 2.51 0.87 -11.09
CA VAL A 19 2.56 0.68 -9.64
C VAL A 19 1.47 -0.25 -9.16
N HIS A 20 1.75 -1.01 -8.11
CA HIS A 20 0.74 -1.83 -7.45
C HIS A 20 -0.35 -0.95 -6.81
N ALA A 21 -1.59 -1.36 -6.96
CA ALA A 21 -2.75 -0.66 -6.42
C ALA A 21 -3.87 -1.63 -6.03
N VAL A 22 -4.71 -1.18 -5.10
CA VAL A 22 -5.90 -1.90 -4.65
C VAL A 22 -7.16 -1.07 -4.91
N ARG A 23 -8.27 -1.74 -5.19
CA ARG A 23 -9.58 -1.10 -5.33
C ARG A 23 -10.39 -1.27 -4.05
N ILE A 24 -10.89 -0.16 -3.53
CA ILE A 24 -11.82 -0.10 -2.41
C ILE A 24 -12.96 0.83 -2.82
N ASP A 25 -14.16 0.28 -2.89
CA ASP A 25 -15.35 0.92 -3.44
C ASP A 25 -15.11 1.43 -4.88
N ASN A 26 -15.24 2.73 -5.08
CA ASN A 26 -15.03 3.42 -6.36
C ASN A 26 -13.64 4.07 -6.47
N LYS A 27 -12.74 3.84 -5.51
CA LYS A 27 -11.41 4.44 -5.46
C LYS A 27 -10.32 3.39 -5.68
N ILE A 28 -9.23 3.82 -6.31
CA ILE A 28 -8.01 3.03 -6.48
C ILE A 28 -6.90 3.70 -5.68
N PHE A 29 -6.23 2.92 -4.84
CA PHE A 29 -5.14 3.38 -3.99
C PHE A 29 -3.83 2.77 -4.47
N ALA A 30 -2.87 3.59 -4.91
CA ALA A 30 -1.52 3.12 -5.15
C ALA A 30 -0.88 2.77 -3.81
N THR A 31 -0.32 1.55 -3.67
CA THR A 31 0.19 1.09 -2.37
C THR A 31 1.63 1.52 -2.11
N GLY A 32 2.34 1.97 -3.14
CA GLY A 32 3.77 2.31 -3.07
C GLY A 32 4.70 1.08 -3.04
N LYS A 33 4.18 -0.12 -3.31
CA LYS A 33 4.97 -1.35 -3.37
C LYS A 33 6.00 -1.28 -4.48
N GLY A 34 7.28 -1.41 -4.13
CA GLY A 34 8.39 -1.66 -5.05
C GLY A 34 8.37 -3.07 -5.64
N GLU A 35 9.28 -3.34 -6.58
CA GLU A 35 9.35 -4.65 -7.25
C GLU A 35 9.75 -5.76 -6.28
N GLU A 36 10.83 -5.56 -5.52
CA GLU A 36 11.43 -6.54 -4.60
C GLU A 36 10.71 -6.66 -3.24
N GLN A 37 9.68 -5.84 -3.01
CA GLN A 37 8.92 -5.84 -1.76
C GLN A 37 7.87 -6.96 -1.75
N THR A 38 7.69 -7.64 -0.63
CA THR A 38 6.44 -8.33 -0.34
C THR A 38 5.42 -7.34 0.20
N ILE A 39 4.14 -7.68 0.09
CA ILE A 39 3.05 -6.80 0.54
C ILE A 39 1.98 -7.61 1.26
N GLU A 40 1.51 -7.06 2.36
CA GLU A 40 0.24 -7.42 2.99
C GLU A 40 -0.62 -6.18 3.15
N TYR A 41 -1.93 -6.33 3.04
CA TYR A 41 -2.85 -5.21 3.18
C TYR A 41 -4.21 -5.63 3.74
N TRP A 42 -4.85 -4.73 4.47
CA TRP A 42 -6.20 -4.91 4.97
C TRP A 42 -6.90 -3.58 5.18
N VAL A 43 -8.22 -3.63 5.35
CA VAL A 43 -8.98 -2.47 5.82
C VAL A 43 -9.23 -2.62 7.30
N ASP A 44 -8.88 -1.59 8.06
CA ASP A 44 -9.23 -1.44 9.47
C ASP A 44 -10.04 -0.15 9.63
N GLU A 45 -11.29 -0.28 10.05
CA GLU A 45 -12.29 0.79 10.07
C GLU A 45 -12.39 1.59 8.75
N ASN A 46 -11.81 2.79 8.70
CA ASN A 46 -11.77 3.67 7.53
C ASN A 46 -10.34 3.94 7.04
N ILE A 47 -9.43 2.99 7.29
CA ILE A 47 -8.03 3.06 6.92
C ILE A 47 -7.67 1.82 6.08
N LEU A 48 -7.01 2.02 4.95
CA LEU A 48 -6.25 0.97 4.28
C LEU A 48 -4.87 0.90 4.94
N CYS A 49 -4.59 -0.26 5.54
CA CYS A 49 -3.32 -0.61 6.13
C CYS A 49 -2.48 -1.34 5.08
N VAL A 50 -1.26 -0.88 4.86
CA VAL A 50 -0.30 -1.50 3.94
C VAL A 50 0.99 -1.78 4.69
N ASP A 51 1.43 -3.01 4.64
CA ASP A 51 2.71 -3.49 5.12
C ASP A 51 3.57 -3.88 3.92
N LEU A 52 4.73 -3.24 3.78
CA LEU A 52 5.71 -3.52 2.73
C LEU A 52 6.98 -4.02 3.38
N ASN A 53 7.45 -5.21 3.03
CA ASN A 53 8.68 -5.78 3.58
C ASN A 53 9.70 -6.03 2.47
N GLU A 54 10.94 -5.61 2.68
CA GLU A 54 12.08 -5.80 1.77
C GLU A 54 13.26 -6.40 2.55
N PRO A 55 13.26 -7.71 2.83
CA PRO A 55 14.25 -8.33 3.71
C PRO A 55 15.70 -8.17 3.23
N GLU A 56 15.93 -8.22 1.92
CA GLU A 56 17.26 -8.03 1.32
C GLU A 56 17.88 -6.66 1.62
N ARG A 57 17.05 -5.65 1.89
CA ARG A 57 17.49 -4.32 2.31
C ARG A 57 17.29 -4.08 3.79
N GLU A 58 16.70 -5.05 4.50
CA GLU A 58 16.37 -4.98 5.92
C GLU A 58 15.47 -3.77 6.23
N ILE A 59 14.43 -3.55 5.42
CA ILE A 59 13.49 -2.44 5.60
C ILE A 59 12.05 -2.94 5.55
N ARG A 60 11.21 -2.42 6.44
CA ARG A 60 9.76 -2.64 6.44
C ARG A 60 9.00 -1.34 6.70
N TRP A 61 7.95 -1.11 5.92
CA TRP A 61 7.12 0.08 5.98
C TRP A 61 5.72 -0.28 6.45
N ALA A 62 5.22 0.45 7.42
CA ALA A 62 3.80 0.46 7.78
C ALA A 62 3.17 1.76 7.29
N LYS A 63 2.18 1.68 6.40
CA LYS A 63 1.49 2.84 5.82
C LYS A 63 -0.01 2.81 6.09
N LYS A 64 -0.55 3.93 6.58
CA LYS A 64 -1.98 4.16 6.83
C LYS A 64 -2.55 5.13 5.79
N PHE A 65 -3.46 4.64 4.96
CA PHE A 65 -4.17 5.42 3.96
C PHE A 65 -5.61 5.69 4.44
N PRO A 66 -5.98 6.93 4.78
CA PRO A 66 -7.38 7.26 5.03
C PRO A 66 -8.24 6.97 3.79
N LEU A 67 -9.35 6.25 3.95
CA LEU A 67 -10.21 5.87 2.83
C LEU A 67 -11.11 7.01 2.32
N ASP A 68 -11.09 8.16 2.99
CA ASP A 68 -11.71 9.41 2.56
C ASP A 68 -10.79 10.28 1.70
N LEU A 69 -9.55 9.85 1.42
CA LEU A 69 -8.69 10.55 0.46
C LEU A 69 -9.33 10.59 -0.92
N GLU A 70 -9.31 11.77 -1.53
CA GLU A 70 -9.83 11.96 -2.87
C GLU A 70 -8.77 11.58 -3.90
N PRO A 71 -9.15 10.84 -4.95
CA PRO A 71 -8.20 10.45 -5.98
C PRO A 71 -7.90 11.62 -6.91
N THR A 72 -6.65 12.04 -6.95
CA THR A 72 -6.19 13.25 -7.67
C THR A 72 -5.38 12.92 -8.92
N VAL A 73 -4.87 11.69 -9.03
CA VAL A 73 -3.95 11.29 -10.10
C VAL A 73 -4.71 10.52 -11.17
N SER A 74 -4.67 11.01 -12.41
CA SER A 74 -5.18 10.25 -13.56
C SER A 74 -4.25 9.09 -13.90
N GLY A 75 -4.83 7.92 -14.15
CA GLY A 75 -4.10 6.77 -14.65
C GLY A 75 -5.00 5.78 -15.36
N THR A 76 -4.39 4.67 -15.78
CA THR A 76 -5.06 3.61 -16.50
C THR A 76 -4.77 2.26 -15.85
N LEU A 77 -5.74 1.36 -15.79
CA LEU A 77 -5.51 -0.03 -15.38
C LEU A 77 -4.50 -0.68 -16.33
N PHE A 78 -3.52 -1.37 -15.78
CA PHE A 78 -2.46 -2.03 -16.56
C PHE A 78 -2.67 -3.55 -16.61
N ASN A 79 -2.61 -4.22 -15.46
CA ASN A 79 -2.86 -5.66 -15.34
C ASN A 79 -3.30 -6.06 -13.92
N GLY A 80 -3.65 -7.33 -13.71
CA GLY A 80 -3.99 -7.91 -12.40
C GLY A 80 -5.43 -7.70 -11.94
N PHE A 81 -6.04 -6.56 -12.28
CA PHE A 81 -7.45 -6.30 -11.95
C PHE A 81 -8.37 -7.29 -12.68
N THR A 82 -9.08 -8.12 -11.91
CA THR A 82 -9.94 -9.17 -12.46
C THR A 82 -11.40 -8.71 -12.55
N TYR A 83 -11.82 -7.86 -11.61
CA TYR A 83 -13.21 -7.44 -11.46
C TYR A 83 -13.45 -5.97 -11.83
N THR A 84 -12.38 -5.24 -12.16
CA THR A 84 -12.42 -3.83 -12.51
C THR A 84 -12.19 -3.66 -14.02
N LYS A 85 -13.18 -3.12 -14.74
CA LYS A 85 -13.19 -3.08 -16.22
C LYS A 85 -12.89 -1.70 -16.84
N HIS A 86 -12.89 -0.63 -16.04
CA HIS A 86 -12.69 0.73 -16.56
C HIS A 86 -11.20 0.96 -16.81
N ALA A 87 -10.82 1.28 -18.05
CA ALA A 87 -9.42 1.54 -18.37
C ALA A 87 -8.94 2.80 -17.65
N ASP A 88 -9.64 3.93 -17.79
CA ASP A 88 -9.26 5.19 -17.15
C ASP A 88 -9.85 5.33 -15.75
N VAL A 89 -9.01 5.73 -14.80
CA VAL A 89 -9.33 5.78 -13.38
C VAL A 89 -8.64 6.98 -12.72
N LEU A 90 -9.25 7.48 -11.64
CA LEU A 90 -8.58 8.37 -10.70
C LEU A 90 -7.98 7.54 -9.56
N ILE A 91 -6.76 7.89 -9.17
CA ILE A 91 -5.94 7.14 -8.24
C ILE A 91 -5.57 8.06 -7.06
N VAL A 92 -5.67 7.53 -5.86
CA VAL A 92 -5.07 8.13 -4.65
C VAL A 92 -3.59 7.79 -4.68
N SER A 93 -2.75 8.83 -4.75
CA SER A 93 -1.28 8.66 -4.75
C SER A 93 -0.80 8.10 -3.40
N ASN A 94 0.36 7.43 -3.40
CA ASN A 94 0.98 6.99 -2.15
C ASN A 94 1.81 8.08 -1.46
N ASP A 95 1.93 9.25 -2.10
CA ASP A 95 2.68 10.42 -1.60
C ASP A 95 1.76 11.52 -1.04
N GLU A 96 0.49 11.22 -0.76
CA GLU A 96 -0.45 12.17 -0.16
C GLU A 96 -0.06 12.49 1.29
N ASP A 97 0.00 13.78 1.67
CA ASP A 97 0.44 14.26 3.00
C ASP A 97 -0.28 13.60 4.19
N ARG A 98 -1.54 13.17 3.99
CA ARG A 98 -2.38 12.54 5.00
C ARG A 98 -2.08 11.05 5.20
N ILE A 99 -1.24 10.45 4.37
CA ILE A 99 -0.77 9.08 4.55
C ILE A 99 0.26 9.10 5.67
N LYS A 100 0.01 8.31 6.73
CA LYS A 100 0.99 8.15 7.80
C LYS A 100 1.88 6.97 7.46
N GLU A 101 3.18 7.18 7.56
CA GLU A 101 4.20 6.15 7.31
C GLU A 101 5.12 6.03 8.54
N LYS A 102 5.46 4.78 8.87
CA LYS A 102 6.58 4.45 9.76
C LYS A 102 7.47 3.45 9.06
N VAL A 103 8.78 3.62 9.21
CA VAL A 103 9.81 2.80 8.57
C VAL A 103 10.69 2.20 9.65
N ILE A 104 10.86 0.88 9.61
CA ILE A 104 11.83 0.15 10.42
C ILE A 104 12.93 -0.34 9.50
N SER A 105 14.19 -0.08 9.85
CA SER A 105 15.32 -0.42 8.99
C SER A 105 16.57 -0.84 9.75
N GLY A 106 17.44 -1.62 9.11
CA GLY A 106 18.81 -1.89 9.56
C GLY A 106 18.87 -2.66 10.88
N GLU A 107 19.58 -2.13 11.88
CA GLU A 107 19.76 -2.83 13.15
C GLU A 107 18.44 -3.08 13.86
N THR A 108 17.56 -2.07 13.97
CA THR A 108 16.23 -2.24 14.57
C THR A 108 15.42 -3.32 13.86
N TYR A 109 15.48 -3.36 12.52
CA TYR A 109 14.83 -4.39 11.72
C TYR A 109 15.31 -5.80 12.11
N ARG A 110 16.64 -6.00 12.16
CA ARG A 110 17.25 -7.29 12.50
C ARG A 110 16.99 -7.69 13.95
N THR A 111 17.24 -6.80 14.91
CA THR A 111 17.13 -7.12 16.34
C THR A 111 15.68 -7.37 16.75
N GLY A 112 14.73 -6.68 16.12
CA GLY A 112 13.30 -6.91 16.33
C GLY A 112 12.73 -8.07 15.52
N GLN A 113 13.54 -8.77 14.72
CA GLN A 113 13.12 -9.90 13.87
C GLN A 113 11.94 -9.55 12.96
N TYR A 114 11.96 -8.33 12.41
CA TYR A 114 10.88 -7.79 11.60
C TYR A 114 10.78 -8.41 10.20
N ASP A 115 11.70 -9.31 9.82
CA ASP A 115 11.65 -10.08 8.59
C ASP A 115 10.58 -11.18 8.62
N SER A 116 10.47 -11.84 9.78
CA SER A 116 9.64 -13.03 9.99
C SER A 116 8.36 -12.72 10.78
N MET A 117 8.26 -11.54 11.36
CA MET A 117 7.10 -11.06 12.11
C MET A 117 5.84 -10.97 11.23
N ASP A 118 4.70 -11.43 11.76
CA ASP A 118 3.40 -11.29 11.11
C ASP A 118 3.03 -9.80 10.93
N SER A 119 2.23 -9.51 9.91
CA SER A 119 1.84 -8.13 9.59
C SER A 119 0.99 -7.49 10.68
N LYS A 120 0.14 -8.25 11.40
CA LYS A 120 -0.67 -7.69 12.50
C LYS A 120 0.18 -7.43 13.74
N GLU A 121 1.11 -8.34 14.03
CA GLU A 121 2.08 -8.16 15.10
C GLU A 121 2.97 -6.93 14.84
N PHE A 122 3.58 -6.85 13.66
CA PHE A 122 4.35 -5.70 13.20
C PHE A 122 3.57 -4.39 13.33
N TRP A 123 2.31 -4.41 12.91
CA TRP A 123 1.44 -3.24 13.00
C TRP A 123 1.21 -2.80 14.44
N GLY A 124 1.04 -3.75 15.36
CA GLY A 124 0.92 -3.49 16.79
C GLY A 124 2.16 -2.82 17.35
N GLU A 125 3.33 -3.39 17.08
CA GLU A 125 4.62 -2.84 17.54
C GLU A 125 4.85 -1.41 17.03
N VAL A 126 4.58 -1.18 15.75
CA VAL A 126 4.90 0.09 15.10
C VAL A 126 3.91 1.20 15.47
N TRP A 127 2.62 0.91 15.66
CA TRP A 127 1.61 1.95 15.88
C TRP A 127 1.17 2.12 17.34
N ASN A 128 1.48 1.17 18.23
CA ASN A 128 1.11 1.25 19.65
C ASN A 128 2.26 1.77 20.55
N CYS A 129 3.32 2.36 19.97
CA CYS A 129 4.30 3.13 20.76
C CYS A 129 3.69 4.41 21.35
#